data_AF-A0A958PDM4-F1
#
_entry.id   AF-A0A958PDM4-F1
#
_cell.length_a   1.000
_cell.length_b   1.000
_cell.length_c   1.000
_cell.angle_alpha   90.00
_cell.angle_beta   90.00
_cell.angle_gamma   90.00
#
_symmetry.space_group_name_H-M   'P 1'
#
loop_
_entity.id
_entity.type
_entity.pdbx_description
1 polymer ?
#
loop_
_entity_poly.entity_id
_entity_poly.type
_entity_poly.pdbx_seq_one_letter_code
_entity_poly.pdbx_strand_id
1 'polypeptide(L)'
;MGRSTFYLVSDDYQLIEETKNFYQHKNVDVQVFSSSEWQQKMGGQSMSLSSGASTVDPPSNVIPFPGQTVSSQGVQTINQLESVAIENAIHEFKGNLTEAAKALGIGRATLYRKVKQYNINPSLARSKKRAA
;
A
#
# COMPACT_ATOMS: atom_id res chain seq x y z
N MET A 1 -8.81 11.21 -45.46
CA MET A 1 -9.72 12.22 -44.88
C MET A 1 -9.58 12.12 -43.37
N GLY A 2 -8.92 13.08 -42.73
CA GLY A 2 -8.73 13.09 -41.27
C GLY A 2 -10.05 13.41 -40.57
N ARG A 3 -10.42 12.63 -39.56
CA ARG A 3 -11.57 12.92 -38.70
C ARG A 3 -11.09 13.89 -37.63
N SER A 4 -11.51 15.14 -37.72
CA SER A 4 -11.20 16.13 -36.68
C SER A 4 -12.14 15.88 -35.49
N THR A 5 -11.61 15.91 -34.27
CA THR A 5 -12.43 15.76 -33.05
C THR A 5 -12.32 17.06 -32.25
N PHE A 6 -13.46 17.62 -31.87
CA PHE A 6 -13.56 18.85 -31.08
C PHE A 6 -14.10 18.51 -29.70
N TYR A 7 -13.35 18.88 -28.66
CA TYR A 7 -13.71 18.67 -27.27
C TYR A 7 -14.23 19.98 -26.68
N LEU A 8 -15.52 20.02 -26.33
CA LEU A 8 -16.12 21.17 -25.64
C LEU A 8 -16.30 20.81 -24.16
N VAL A 9 -15.80 21.67 -23.28
CA VAL A 9 -15.98 21.55 -21.83
C VAL A 9 -16.79 22.74 -21.35
N SER A 10 -18.05 22.52 -21.04
CA SER A 10 -18.96 23.56 -20.56
C SER A 10 -20.15 22.93 -19.88
N ASP A 11 -20.63 23.54 -18.80
CA ASP A 11 -21.87 23.13 -18.11
C ASP A 11 -23.08 23.93 -18.62
N ASP A 12 -22.87 24.87 -19.56
CA ASP A 12 -23.92 25.66 -20.18
C ASP A 12 -24.55 24.92 -21.37
N TYR A 13 -25.82 24.56 -21.23
CA TYR A 13 -26.62 23.85 -22.22
C TYR A 13 -26.79 24.64 -23.53
N GLN A 14 -26.91 25.97 -23.48
CA GLN A 14 -27.13 26.77 -24.68
C GLN A 14 -25.89 26.74 -25.59
N LEU A 15 -24.71 26.87 -24.98
CA LEU A 15 -23.43 26.82 -25.69
C LEU A 15 -23.18 25.44 -26.32
N ILE A 16 -23.61 24.37 -25.66
CA ILE A 16 -23.47 22.99 -26.16
C ILE A 16 -24.29 22.79 -27.44
N GLU A 17 -25.55 23.20 -27.43
CA GLU A 17 -26.46 23.03 -28.56
C GLU A 17 -26.02 23.87 -29.78
N GLU A 18 -25.62 25.12 -29.57
CA GLU A 18 -25.08 25.98 -30.63
C GLU A 18 -23.82 25.38 -31.26
N THR A 19 -22.90 24.90 -30.42
CA THR A 19 -21.65 24.27 -30.87
C THR A 19 -21.94 23.02 -31.68
N LYS A 20 -22.85 22.16 -31.20
CA LYS A 20 -23.25 20.94 -31.89
C LYS A 20 -23.87 21.24 -33.26
N ASN A 21 -24.75 22.25 -33.34
CA ASN A 21 -25.39 22.64 -34.60
C ASN A 21 -24.38 23.22 -35.61
N PHE A 22 -23.41 23.99 -35.15
CA PHE A 22 -22.38 24.58 -36.01
C PHE A 22 -21.46 23.51 -36.64
N TYR A 23 -21.15 22.45 -35.90
CA TYR A 23 -20.27 21.39 -36.37
C TYR A 23 -21.00 20.23 -37.07
N GLN A 24 -22.33 20.15 -37.05
CA GLN A 24 -23.10 19.10 -37.76
C GLN A 24 -22.79 19.02 -39.27
N HIS A 25 -22.53 20.16 -39.92
CA HIS A 25 -22.23 20.21 -41.35
C HIS A 25 -20.72 20.10 -41.67
N LYS A 26 -19.86 20.11 -40.65
CA LYS A 26 -18.42 19.92 -40.79
C LYS A 26 -18.10 18.48 -40.37
N ASN A 27 -17.16 17.80 -41.03
CA ASN A 27 -16.81 16.40 -40.75
C ASN A 27 -15.98 16.30 -39.44
N VAL A 28 -16.56 16.77 -38.32
CA VAL A 28 -15.93 16.93 -37.01
C VAL A 28 -16.79 16.25 -35.95
N ASP A 29 -16.20 15.33 -35.19
CA ASP A 29 -16.85 14.65 -34.06
C ASP A 29 -16.81 15.58 -32.84
N VAL A 30 -17.98 15.98 -32.31
CA VAL A 30 -18.08 16.88 -31.15
C VAL A 30 -18.33 16.03 -29.90
N GLN A 31 -17.38 16.06 -28.97
CA GLN A 31 -17.53 15.42 -27.67
C GLN A 31 -17.66 16.48 -26.58
N VAL A 32 -18.78 16.43 -25.86
CA VAL A 32 -19.13 17.36 -24.80
C VAL A 32 -18.83 16.70 -23.47
N PHE A 33 -18.13 17.42 -22.60
CA PHE A 33 -17.83 17.00 -21.25
C PHE A 33 -18.26 18.10 -20.27
N SER A 34 -18.83 17.71 -19.13
CA SER A 34 -18.98 18.64 -18.01
C SER A 34 -17.61 19.00 -17.41
N SER A 35 -17.53 20.11 -16.70
CA SER A 35 -16.27 20.59 -16.11
C SER A 35 -15.64 19.56 -15.16
N SER A 36 -16.48 18.80 -14.45
CA SER A 36 -16.08 17.74 -13.53
C SER A 36 -15.64 16.46 -14.26
N GLU A 37 -16.36 16.04 -15.30
CA GLU A 37 -15.97 14.88 -16.12
C GLU A 37 -14.65 15.12 -16.87
N TRP A 38 -14.43 16.34 -17.36
CA TRP A 38 -13.17 16.70 -18.02
C TRP A 38 -11.99 16.67 -17.05
N GLN A 39 -12.17 17.17 -15.82
CA GLN A 39 -11.15 17.07 -14.77
C GLN A 39 -10.83 15.61 -14.42
N GLN A 40 -11.83 14.73 -14.40
CA GLN A 40 -11.61 13.31 -14.14
C GLN A 40 -10.90 12.60 -15.30
N LYS A 41 -11.23 12.96 -16.54
CA LYS A 41 -10.63 12.39 -17.75
C LYS A 41 -9.20 12.87 -18.00
N MET A 42 -8.92 14.15 -17.75
CA MET A 42 -7.60 14.76 -17.96
C MET A 42 -6.71 14.72 -16.72
N GLY A 43 -7.29 14.59 -15.52
CA GLY A 43 -6.56 14.44 -14.25
C GLY A 43 -5.76 13.14 -14.12
N GLY A 44 -5.84 12.25 -15.12
CA GLY A 44 -5.10 10.98 -15.20
C GLY A 44 -3.58 11.07 -15.41
N GLN A 45 -2.97 12.26 -15.35
CA GLN A 45 -1.52 12.44 -15.19
C GLN A 45 -1.12 13.32 -14.00
N SER A 46 -1.95 13.36 -12.95
CA SER A 46 -1.42 13.56 -11.60
C SER A 46 -1.47 12.22 -10.90
N MET A 47 -0.29 11.69 -10.54
CA MET A 47 -0.11 10.42 -9.82
C MET A 47 -0.95 10.41 -8.54
N SER A 48 -2.18 9.90 -8.61
CA SER A 48 -3.04 9.73 -7.44
C SER A 48 -3.43 8.26 -7.33
N LEU A 49 -2.87 7.60 -6.32
CA LEU A 49 -3.11 6.21 -5.98
C LEU A 49 -4.51 6.10 -5.35
N SER A 50 -5.51 5.74 -6.14
CA SER A 50 -6.86 5.47 -5.65
C SER A 50 -6.93 4.10 -4.96
N SER A 51 -6.81 4.09 -3.63
CA SER A 51 -7.33 3.00 -2.80
C SER A 51 -8.81 3.25 -2.52
N GLY A 52 -9.63 2.21 -2.68
CA GLY A 52 -11.06 2.30 -2.93
C GLY A 52 -11.97 2.76 -1.78
N ALA A 53 -13.17 3.15 -2.23
CA ALA A 53 -14.48 3.12 -1.57
C ALA A 53 -14.63 3.84 -0.21
N SER A 54 -15.31 4.98 -0.30
CA SER A 54 -15.85 5.78 0.79
C SER A 54 -16.68 4.98 1.80
N THR A 55 -16.49 5.25 3.08
CA THR A 55 -17.59 5.32 4.06
C THR A 55 -17.43 6.57 4.91
N VAL A 56 -18.52 7.33 4.99
CA VAL A 56 -18.66 8.68 5.54
C VAL A 56 -18.85 8.63 7.07
N ASP A 57 -18.08 9.47 7.79
CA ASP A 57 -18.21 10.03 9.17
C ASP A 57 -18.38 9.12 10.42
N PRO A 58 -17.75 9.45 11.59
CA PRO A 58 -17.87 10.73 12.33
C PRO A 58 -16.52 11.40 12.69
N PRO A 59 -16.47 12.60 13.33
CA PRO A 59 -15.33 13.52 13.29
C PRO A 59 -14.22 13.06 14.23
N SER A 60 -13.50 12.07 13.77
CA SER A 60 -12.21 11.71 14.34
C SER A 60 -11.17 12.55 13.60
N ASN A 61 -10.47 13.41 14.34
CA ASN A 61 -9.38 14.26 13.86
C ASN A 61 -8.12 13.44 13.46
N VAL A 62 -8.32 12.23 12.97
CA VAL A 62 -7.27 11.25 12.67
C VAL A 62 -7.59 10.65 11.31
N ILE A 63 -6.94 11.18 10.28
CA ILE A 63 -6.92 10.57 8.96
C ILE A 63 -5.97 9.36 9.05
N PRO A 64 -6.45 8.10 8.92
CA PRO A 64 -5.58 6.94 8.97
C PRO A 64 -4.61 6.94 7.77
N PHE A 65 -3.32 6.72 8.02
CA PHE A 65 -2.29 6.69 6.99
C PHE A 65 -2.56 5.52 6.01
N PRO A 66 -2.64 5.75 4.69
CA PRO A 66 -2.86 4.69 3.71
C PRO A 66 -1.66 3.75 3.72
N GLY A 67 -1.82 2.55 4.30
CA GLY A 67 -0.79 1.51 4.27
C GLY A 67 -0.37 0.95 5.63
N GLN A 68 -0.86 1.47 6.76
CA GLN A 68 -0.67 0.82 8.05
C GLN A 68 -1.92 0.07 8.46
N THR A 69 -2.11 -1.12 7.89
CA THR A 69 -2.78 -2.19 8.62
C THR A 69 -1.85 -2.61 9.75
N VAL A 70 -1.74 -1.79 10.80
CA VAL A 70 -1.22 -2.26 12.07
C VAL A 70 -2.22 -3.31 12.54
N SER A 71 -1.91 -4.57 12.23
CA SER A 71 -2.52 -5.68 12.95
C SER A 71 -2.37 -5.31 14.41
N SER A 72 -3.50 -5.12 15.10
CA SER A 72 -3.49 -4.82 16.51
C SER A 72 -3.15 -6.12 17.23
N GLN A 73 -1.90 -6.58 17.12
CA GLN A 73 -1.33 -7.45 18.14
C GLN A 73 -1.41 -6.62 19.42
N GLY A 74 -2.33 -6.98 20.32
CA GLY A 74 -2.48 -6.32 21.61
C GLY A 74 -1.14 -6.15 22.30
N VAL A 75 -1.03 -5.16 23.20
CA VAL A 75 0.23 -4.76 23.84
C VAL A 75 1.00 -5.99 24.33
N GLN A 76 2.07 -6.34 23.61
CA GLN A 76 2.94 -7.45 23.97
C GLN A 76 3.97 -6.96 24.98
N THR A 77 4.32 -7.84 25.91
CA THR A 77 5.43 -7.56 26.82
C THR A 77 6.75 -7.57 26.06
N ILE A 78 7.73 -6.80 26.53
CA ILE A 78 9.07 -6.78 25.92
C ILE A 78 9.67 -8.19 25.80
N ASN A 79 9.43 -9.05 26.77
CA ASN A 79 9.93 -10.43 26.76
C ASN A 79 9.36 -11.26 25.61
N GLN A 80 8.08 -11.06 25.26
CA GLN A 80 7.45 -11.75 24.13
C GLN A 80 7.99 -11.24 22.79
N LEU A 81 8.22 -9.93 22.69
CA LEU A 81 8.79 -9.35 21.48
C LEU A 81 10.24 -9.85 21.27
N GLU A 82 11.02 -9.90 22.34
CA GLU A 82 12.38 -10.46 22.34
C GLU A 82 12.39 -11.95 21.96
N SER A 83 11.48 -12.77 22.50
CA SER A 83 11.44 -14.21 22.19
C SER A 83 11.16 -14.44 20.70
N VAL A 84 10.17 -13.73 20.15
CA VAL A 84 9.83 -13.81 18.72
C VAL A 84 11.00 -13.33 17.84
N ALA A 85 11.65 -12.23 18.21
CA ALA A 85 12.82 -11.74 17.47
C ALA A 85 13.97 -12.75 17.46
N ILE A 86 14.25 -13.40 18.60
CA ILE A 86 15.31 -14.42 18.71
C ILE A 86 14.97 -15.66 17.89
N GLU A 87 13.73 -16.14 17.93
CA GLU A 87 13.29 -17.28 17.13
C GLU A 87 13.42 -17.00 15.62
N ASN A 88 12.97 -15.83 15.17
CA ASN A 88 13.06 -15.41 13.78
C ASN A 88 14.52 -15.34 13.31
N ALA A 89 15.41 -14.72 14.10
CA ALA A 89 16.82 -14.64 13.76
C ALA A 89 17.46 -16.04 13.69
N ILE A 90 17.22 -16.91 14.67
CA ILE A 90 17.76 -18.27 14.65
C ILE A 90 17.28 -19.05 13.43
N HIS A 91 16.02 -18.86 13.02
CA HIS A 91 15.46 -19.47 11.82
C HIS A 91 16.11 -18.93 10.53
N GLU A 92 16.24 -17.62 10.40
CA GLU A 92 16.85 -16.96 9.25
C GLU A 92 18.31 -17.39 9.04
N PHE A 93 19.08 -17.48 10.14
CA PHE A 93 20.47 -17.92 10.12
C PHE A 93 20.64 -19.44 10.27
N LYS A 94 19.59 -20.24 10.07
CA LYS A 94 19.64 -21.73 10.05
C LYS A 94 20.27 -22.37 11.31
N GLY A 95 20.11 -21.73 12.47
CA GLY A 95 20.71 -22.16 13.72
C GLY A 95 22.18 -21.76 13.89
N ASN A 96 22.70 -20.81 13.10
CA ASN A 96 23.99 -20.16 13.36
C ASN A 96 23.82 -19.02 14.39
N LEU A 97 24.02 -19.35 15.67
CA LEU A 97 23.84 -18.40 16.77
C LEU A 97 24.81 -17.21 16.69
N THR A 98 25.99 -17.37 16.09
CA THR A 98 26.97 -16.28 16.00
C THR A 98 26.50 -15.20 15.03
N GLU A 99 25.89 -15.59 13.90
CA GLU A 99 25.34 -14.64 12.94
C GLU A 99 24.01 -14.07 13.40
N ALA A 100 23.15 -14.90 14.00
CA ALA A 100 21.90 -14.42 14.61
C ALA A 100 22.15 -13.35 15.69
N ALA A 101 23.18 -13.54 16.53
CA ALA A 101 23.55 -12.54 17.53
C ALA A 101 24.02 -11.22 16.90
N LYS A 102 24.83 -11.29 15.83
CA LYS A 102 25.28 -10.10 15.08
C LYS A 102 24.10 -9.36 14.44
N ALA A 103 23.18 -10.08 13.82
CA ALA A 103 22.00 -9.50 13.18
C ALA A 103 21.04 -8.84 14.17
N LEU A 104 20.89 -9.43 15.37
CA LEU A 104 20.13 -8.85 16.47
C LEU A 104 20.86 -7.71 17.19
N GLY A 105 22.13 -7.46 16.90
CA GLY A 105 22.93 -6.43 17.56
C GLY A 105 23.27 -6.74 19.03
N ILE A 106 23.21 -8.00 19.45
CA ILE A 106 23.50 -8.42 20.84
C ILE A 106 24.75 -9.29 20.92
N GLY A 107 25.41 -9.29 22.08
CA GLY A 107 26.54 -10.18 22.33
C GLY A 107 26.12 -11.66 22.33
N ARG A 108 27.01 -12.55 21.86
CA ARG A 108 26.78 -14.00 21.82
C ARG A 108 26.40 -14.57 23.19
N ALA A 109 27.03 -14.11 24.27
CA ALA A 109 26.70 -14.53 25.64
C ALA A 109 25.27 -14.15 26.05
N THR A 110 24.80 -12.98 25.64
CA THR A 110 23.43 -12.51 25.89
C THR A 110 22.41 -13.35 25.12
N LEU A 111 22.69 -13.66 23.85
CA LEU A 111 21.84 -14.54 23.05
C LEU A 111 21.73 -15.93 23.71
N TYR A 112 22.85 -16.53 24.15
CA TYR A 112 22.80 -17.83 24.85
C TYR A 112 21.94 -17.79 26.12
N ARG A 113 22.05 -16.73 26.93
CA ARG A 113 21.24 -16.57 28.14
C ARG A 113 19.76 -16.48 27.81
N LYS A 114 19.40 -15.66 26.80
CA LYS A 114 18.01 -15.47 26.37
C LYS A 114 17.42 -16.74 25.76
N VAL A 115 18.17 -17.44 24.92
CA VAL A 115 17.76 -18.73 24.33
C VAL A 115 17.45 -19.77 25.42
N LYS A 116 18.30 -19.84 26.47
CA LYS A 116 18.05 -20.71 27.62
C LYS A 116 16.84 -20.26 28.44
N GLN A 117 16.66 -18.95 28.64
CA GLN A 117 15.54 -18.37 29.39
C GLN A 117 14.18 -18.61 28.72
N TYR A 118 14.12 -18.52 27.38
CA TYR A 118 12.90 -18.76 26.61
C TYR A 118 12.77 -20.20 26.13
N ASN A 119 13.69 -21.08 26.53
CA ASN A 119 13.68 -22.50 26.20
C ASN A 119 13.63 -22.79 24.68
N ILE A 120 14.23 -21.90 23.87
CA ILE A 120 14.24 -21.97 22.41
C ILE A 120 15.27 -23.01 21.96
N ASN A 121 14.85 -23.97 21.14
CA ASN A 121 15.72 -25.02 20.63
C ASN A 121 16.29 -24.65 19.26
N PRO A 122 17.59 -24.29 19.14
CA PRO A 122 18.19 -23.88 17.86
C PRO A 122 18.31 -25.04 16.85
N SER A 123 18.15 -26.29 17.29
CA SER A 123 18.12 -27.47 16.44
C SER A 123 16.87 -27.53 15.55
N LEU A 124 15.73 -27.03 16.04
CA LEU A 124 14.46 -27.06 15.30
C LEU A 124 14.54 -26.23 14.02
N ALA A 125 15.19 -25.06 14.09
CA ALA A 125 15.43 -24.18 12.95
C ALA A 125 16.25 -24.84 11.83
N ARG A 126 17.11 -25.81 12.16
CA ARG A 126 17.95 -26.51 11.17
C ARG A 126 17.18 -27.59 10.39
N SER A 127 16.07 -28.09 10.94
CA SER A 127 15.34 -29.24 10.40
C SER A 127 14.23 -28.87 9.41
N LYS A 128 13.59 -27.71 9.57
CA LYS A 128 12.35 -27.33 8.86
C LYS A 128 12.51 -27.21 7.33
N LYS A 129 13.73 -27.06 6.83
CA LYS A 129 14.02 -26.99 5.38
C LYS A 129 14.40 -28.34 4.74
N ARG A 130 14.49 -29.44 5.49
CA ARG A 130 14.69 -30.79 4.89
C ARG A 130 13.38 -31.40 4.38
N ALA A 131 12.24 -30.78 4.67
CA ALA A 131 10.90 -31.26 4.35
C ALA A 131 10.16 -30.41 3.29
N ALA A 132 10.86 -29.48 2.62
CA ALA A 132 10.33 -28.64 1.54
C ALA A 132 11.18 -28.79 0.29
#